data_AF-A0A1Q8B6S9-F1
#
_entry.id   AF-A0A1Q8B6S9-F1
#
_cell.length_a   1.000
_cell.length_b   1.000
_cell.length_c   1.000
_cell.angle_alpha   90.00
_cell.angle_beta   90.00
_cell.angle_gamma   90.00
#
_symmetry.space_group_name_H-M   'P 1'
#
loop_
_entity.id
_entity.type
_entity.pdbx_description
1 polymer ?
#
loop_
_entity_poly.entity_id
_entity_poly.type
_entity_poly.pdbx_seq_one_letter_code
_entity_poly.pdbx_strand_id
1 'polypeptide(L)'
;MIKKAVVAFICVVFLPICSPAQSILNFPHVLGPLEFDTTGFAVVNPGATEAIATFTLFGPDGVALKSSDQRIRARGQIAKLASELFPATLVAAWVQVSSATAGLQGFWFGGDFANIGDGSEPAASAPELVVPMITPISEIHVANTGSLDVTVIMDLLNGDGLNIDERFPQRIRSNGFFKANVADIFRKADLNQATHMRLRCACATNTIAAVVVARDFIASPSMAVLNALPASTSTPTIVFPHLVDGVRGTTNWKSVLSLTNLSVSTPNDVSIVFTAENGTTRTAQRTVQPNGSIRETARDMFGFTTGFQNGWIRVSSASSLSITGFLAYAETVASGVAVVSPQVDALTNLLFPQIVDLAPWWTGLALLNANSRGTANVKLYALNPDGSLIGETDFSLPFGTKVAKLLSEWIPATQNRSSDGGFVFVLSDIPLFGAELFFTRNMQILGNIPTAKIPPGTYVPPSSQ
;
A
#
# COMPACT_ATOMS: atom_id res chain seq x y z
N MET A 1 -10.76 32.77 -71.88
CA MET A 1 -11.53 31.85 -71.01
C MET A 1 -10.55 31.14 -70.08
N ILE A 2 -10.41 31.63 -68.84
CA ILE A 2 -9.50 31.07 -67.83
C ILE A 2 -10.38 30.49 -66.72
N LYS A 3 -10.32 29.17 -66.50
CA LYS A 3 -11.01 28.48 -65.41
C LYS A 3 -10.23 28.71 -64.11
N LYS A 4 -10.85 29.38 -63.13
CA LYS A 4 -10.35 29.44 -61.75
C LYS A 4 -10.76 28.16 -61.02
N ALA A 5 -9.79 27.33 -60.65
CA ALA A 5 -10.01 26.22 -59.73
C ALA A 5 -10.00 26.76 -58.30
N VAL A 6 -11.10 26.55 -57.57
CA VAL A 6 -11.20 26.82 -56.13
C VAL A 6 -10.75 25.55 -55.42
N VAL A 7 -9.60 25.59 -54.75
CA VAL A 7 -9.15 24.53 -53.84
C VAL A 7 -9.71 24.88 -52.45
N ALA A 8 -10.66 24.07 -51.97
CA ALA A 8 -11.17 24.17 -50.61
C ALA A 8 -10.19 23.49 -49.64
N PHE A 9 -9.61 24.27 -48.74
CA PHE A 9 -8.75 23.78 -47.68
C PHE A 9 -9.64 23.31 -46.52
N ILE A 10 -9.78 21.99 -46.33
CA ILE A 10 -10.49 21.42 -45.17
C ILE A 10 -9.49 21.41 -44.00
N CYS A 11 -9.63 22.35 -43.08
CA CYS A 11 -8.98 22.30 -41.77
C CYS A 11 -9.67 21.24 -40.91
N VAL A 12 -9.07 20.05 -40.78
CA VAL A 12 -9.45 19.07 -39.76
C VAL A 12 -8.96 19.61 -38.42
N VAL A 13 -9.87 20.17 -37.63
CA VAL A 13 -9.61 20.53 -36.23
C VAL A 13 -9.56 19.24 -35.42
N PHE A 14 -8.35 18.76 -35.11
CA PHE A 14 -8.16 17.75 -34.07
C PHE A 14 -8.45 18.40 -32.72
N LEU A 15 -9.67 18.26 -32.22
CA LEU A 15 -9.96 18.51 -30.81
C LEU A 15 -9.26 17.43 -29.98
N PRO A 16 -8.40 17.77 -29.01
CA PRO A 16 -7.90 16.78 -28.08
C PRO A 16 -9.10 16.20 -27.33
N ILE A 17 -9.27 14.88 -27.42
CA ILE A 17 -10.21 14.15 -26.56
C ILE A 17 -9.64 14.25 -25.15
N CYS A 18 -10.00 15.31 -24.44
CA CYS A 18 -9.73 15.46 -23.02
C CYS A 18 -10.65 14.45 -22.32
N SER A 19 -10.12 13.26 -22.05
CA SER A 19 -10.80 12.32 -21.17
C SER A 19 -11.01 13.05 -19.83
N PRO A 20 -12.25 13.21 -19.32
CA PRO A 20 -12.45 13.76 -17.99
C PRO A 20 -11.58 13.00 -16.98
N ALA A 21 -10.94 13.75 -16.10
CA ALA A 21 -10.15 13.18 -15.02
C ALA A 21 -11.08 12.35 -14.13
N GLN A 22 -10.75 11.08 -13.91
CA GLN A 22 -11.56 10.13 -13.16
C GLN A 22 -10.70 9.42 -12.12
N SER A 23 -11.33 8.95 -11.04
CA SER A 23 -10.70 8.02 -10.10
C SER A 23 -11.08 6.59 -10.46
N ILE A 24 -10.08 5.71 -10.55
CA ILE A 24 -10.26 4.26 -10.60
C ILE A 24 -9.39 3.66 -9.49
N LEU A 25 -10.02 3.00 -8.53
CA LEU A 25 -9.37 2.35 -7.40
C LEU A 25 -9.59 0.84 -7.54
N ASN A 26 -8.52 0.09 -7.80
CA ASN A 26 -8.58 -1.36 -7.94
C ASN A 26 -8.22 -2.03 -6.62
N PHE A 27 -9.12 -2.86 -6.09
CA PHE A 27 -8.86 -3.68 -4.91
C PHE A 27 -8.81 -5.14 -5.35
N PRO A 28 -7.64 -5.66 -5.79
CA PRO A 28 -7.51 -6.99 -6.34
C PRO A 28 -7.66 -8.10 -5.28
N HIS A 29 -7.83 -7.74 -4.00
CA HIS A 29 -8.18 -8.71 -2.98
C HIS A 29 -9.53 -9.36 -3.33
N VAL A 30 -9.52 -10.67 -3.48
CA VAL A 30 -10.71 -11.45 -3.81
C VAL A 30 -11.33 -11.94 -2.52
N LEU A 31 -12.51 -11.42 -2.21
CA LEU A 31 -13.29 -11.75 -1.02
C LEU A 31 -14.04 -13.05 -1.26
N GLY A 32 -13.87 -14.03 -0.39
CA GLY A 32 -14.78 -15.16 -0.24
C GLY A 32 -16.06 -14.75 0.51
N PRO A 33 -17.12 -15.59 0.50
CA PRO A 33 -18.41 -15.25 1.11
C PRO A 33 -18.32 -14.85 2.59
N LEU A 34 -17.44 -15.47 3.36
CA LEU A 34 -17.25 -15.18 4.78
C LEU A 34 -16.45 -13.89 5.03
N GLU A 35 -15.71 -13.40 4.04
CA GLU A 35 -14.86 -12.21 4.15
C GLU A 35 -15.65 -10.91 3.91
N PHE A 36 -16.90 -11.00 3.44
CA PHE A 36 -17.73 -9.80 3.18
C PHE A 36 -18.07 -9.02 4.46
N ASP A 37 -18.27 -9.73 5.57
CA ASP A 37 -18.56 -9.10 6.88
C ASP A 37 -17.29 -8.65 7.60
N THR A 38 -16.12 -9.01 7.10
CA THR A 38 -14.83 -8.78 7.77
C THR A 38 -13.80 -8.12 6.85
N THR A 39 -14.27 -7.48 5.79
CA THR A 39 -13.48 -6.63 4.90
C THR A 39 -14.13 -5.26 4.80
N GLY A 40 -13.44 -4.23 5.27
CA GLY A 40 -13.86 -2.83 5.18
C GLY A 40 -13.17 -2.10 4.03
N PHE A 41 -13.89 -1.17 3.41
CA PHE A 41 -13.36 -0.21 2.45
C PHE A 41 -13.56 1.21 2.95
N ALA A 42 -12.51 2.02 2.89
CA ALA A 42 -12.55 3.44 3.14
C ALA A 42 -12.23 4.20 1.85
N VAL A 43 -13.00 5.26 1.56
CA VAL A 43 -12.72 6.18 0.45
C VAL A 43 -12.85 7.61 0.94
N VAL A 44 -11.77 8.39 0.76
CA VAL A 44 -11.70 9.81 1.09
C VAL A 44 -11.84 10.64 -0.18
N ASN A 45 -12.69 11.65 -0.12
CA ASN A 45 -12.77 12.70 -1.12
C ASN A 45 -12.04 13.95 -0.61
N PRO A 46 -10.77 14.18 -1.00
CA PRO A 46 -10.05 15.36 -0.57
C PRO A 46 -10.56 16.64 -1.25
N GLY A 47 -11.35 16.52 -2.32
CA GLY A 47 -11.83 17.62 -3.13
C GLY A 47 -12.87 18.51 -2.43
N ALA A 48 -13.05 19.71 -2.97
CA ALA A 48 -13.99 20.71 -2.45
C ALA A 48 -15.45 20.49 -2.88
N THR A 49 -15.75 19.47 -3.69
CA THR A 49 -17.09 19.15 -4.17
C THR A 49 -17.46 17.72 -3.78
N GLU A 50 -18.75 17.45 -3.59
CA GLU A 50 -19.25 16.07 -3.40
C GLU A 50 -18.85 15.18 -4.58
N ALA A 51 -18.48 13.93 -4.28
CA ALA A 51 -18.17 12.89 -5.25
C ALA A 51 -19.16 11.74 -5.14
N ILE A 52 -19.43 11.08 -6.27
CA ILE A 52 -20.14 9.79 -6.29
C ILE A 52 -19.11 8.73 -6.67
N ALA A 53 -18.92 7.76 -5.80
CA ALA A 53 -18.05 6.62 -6.02
C ALA A 53 -18.89 5.35 -6.23
N THR A 54 -18.78 4.74 -7.41
CA THR A 54 -19.47 3.50 -7.76
C THR A 54 -18.56 2.32 -7.45
N PHE A 55 -18.92 1.55 -6.42
CA PHE A 55 -18.29 0.27 -6.10
C PHE A 55 -18.90 -0.80 -6.98
N THR A 56 -18.10 -1.50 -7.76
CA THR A 56 -18.53 -2.62 -8.62
C THR A 56 -17.86 -3.90 -8.15
N LEU A 57 -18.69 -4.93 -7.94
CA LEU A 57 -18.26 -6.25 -7.52
C LEU A 57 -18.17 -7.17 -8.75
N PHE A 58 -16.97 -7.62 -9.10
CA PHE A 58 -16.73 -8.44 -10.28
C PHE A 58 -16.47 -9.91 -9.92
N GLY A 59 -17.20 -10.80 -10.58
CA GLY A 59 -17.06 -12.25 -10.45
C GLY A 59 -15.85 -12.82 -11.19
N PRO A 60 -15.59 -14.14 -11.07
CA PRO A 60 -14.41 -14.78 -11.65
C PRO A 60 -14.38 -14.74 -13.18
N ASP A 61 -15.54 -14.65 -13.82
CA ASP A 61 -15.71 -14.54 -15.27
C ASP A 61 -15.70 -13.10 -15.80
N GLY A 62 -15.58 -12.11 -14.90
CA GLY A 62 -15.58 -10.69 -15.22
C GLY A 62 -16.96 -10.04 -15.26
N VAL A 63 -18.02 -10.80 -14.97
CA VAL A 63 -19.37 -10.23 -14.89
C VAL A 63 -19.48 -9.37 -13.64
N ALA A 64 -20.00 -8.15 -13.80
CA ALA A 64 -20.40 -7.31 -12.68
C ALA A 64 -21.60 -7.95 -11.98
N LEU A 65 -21.38 -8.47 -10.77
CA LEU A 65 -22.40 -9.16 -9.99
C LEU A 65 -23.32 -8.17 -9.29
N LYS A 66 -22.75 -7.10 -8.71
CA LYS A 66 -23.46 -6.05 -7.98
C LYS A 66 -22.72 -4.72 -8.13
N SER A 67 -23.44 -3.62 -7.96
CA SER A 67 -22.88 -2.29 -7.83
C SER A 67 -23.52 -1.53 -6.68
N SER A 68 -22.79 -0.56 -6.13
CA SER A 68 -23.24 0.28 -5.03
C SER A 68 -22.69 1.69 -5.21
N ASP A 69 -23.59 2.67 -5.36
CA ASP A 69 -23.22 4.08 -5.47
C ASP A 69 -23.15 4.70 -4.08
N GLN A 70 -21.99 5.26 -3.75
CA GLN A 70 -21.74 5.91 -2.48
C GLN A 70 -21.45 7.39 -2.68
N ARG A 71 -22.20 8.23 -1.98
CA ARG A 71 -21.95 9.68 -1.95
C ARG A 71 -20.90 9.98 -0.90
N ILE A 72 -19.86 10.70 -1.30
CA ILE A 72 -18.77 11.13 -0.43
C ILE A 72 -18.75 12.65 -0.45
N ARG A 73 -19.08 13.26 0.70
CA ARG A 73 -19.09 14.71 0.84
C ARG A 73 -17.74 15.31 0.45
N ALA A 74 -17.76 16.57 0.03
CA ALA A 74 -16.54 17.36 -0.09
C ALA A 74 -15.72 17.26 1.19
N ARG A 75 -14.41 17.01 1.08
CA ARG A 75 -13.50 16.89 2.22
C ARG A 75 -13.89 15.82 3.24
N GLY A 76 -14.72 14.86 2.83
CA GLY A 76 -15.26 13.81 3.67
C GLY A 76 -14.74 12.42 3.30
N GLN A 77 -15.24 11.44 4.04
CA GLN A 77 -14.86 10.05 3.95
C GLN A 77 -16.09 9.15 4.13
N ILE A 78 -16.04 7.99 3.50
CA ILE A 78 -16.92 6.85 3.82
C ILE A 78 -16.04 5.68 4.27
N ALA A 79 -16.51 4.92 5.25
CA ALA A 79 -16.01 3.59 5.58
C ALA A 79 -17.19 2.63 5.66
N LYS A 80 -17.11 1.51 4.94
CA LYS A 80 -18.18 0.52 4.84
C LYS A 80 -17.61 -0.88 4.76
N LEU A 81 -18.26 -1.84 5.42
CA LEU A 81 -18.01 -3.26 5.18
C LEU A 81 -18.46 -3.63 3.78
N ALA A 82 -17.81 -4.63 3.19
CA ALA A 82 -18.20 -5.17 1.90
C ALA A 82 -19.65 -5.70 1.92
N SER A 83 -20.12 -6.22 3.06
CA SER A 83 -21.51 -6.67 3.24
C SER A 83 -22.51 -5.50 3.30
N GLU A 84 -22.12 -4.32 3.74
CA GLU A 84 -22.95 -3.11 3.64
C GLU A 84 -23.06 -2.61 2.19
N LEU A 85 -21.97 -2.74 1.42
CA LEU A 85 -21.94 -2.35 0.01
C LEU A 85 -22.65 -3.36 -0.89
N PHE A 86 -22.51 -4.65 -0.58
CA PHE A 86 -22.96 -5.78 -1.40
C PHE A 86 -23.66 -6.86 -0.55
N PRO A 87 -24.84 -6.56 0.02
CA PRO A 87 -25.52 -7.45 0.98
C PRO A 87 -25.89 -8.80 0.35
N ALA A 88 -25.82 -9.87 1.14
CA ALA A 88 -26.16 -11.25 0.72
C ALA A 88 -25.37 -11.72 -0.52
N THR A 89 -24.05 -11.58 -0.49
CA THR A 89 -23.17 -12.09 -1.56
C THR A 89 -22.58 -13.43 -1.16
N LEU A 90 -22.73 -14.43 -2.04
CA LEU A 90 -22.33 -15.82 -1.78
C LEU A 90 -21.28 -16.34 -2.76
N VAL A 91 -20.73 -15.46 -3.61
CA VAL A 91 -19.75 -15.79 -4.63
C VAL A 91 -18.51 -14.96 -4.40
N ALA A 92 -17.34 -15.57 -4.61
CA ALA A 92 -16.08 -14.86 -4.50
C ALA A 92 -15.94 -13.79 -5.58
N ALA A 93 -15.43 -12.62 -5.21
CA ALA A 93 -15.35 -11.47 -6.11
C ALA A 93 -14.30 -10.45 -5.65
N TRP A 94 -13.87 -9.59 -6.57
CA TRP A 94 -13.01 -8.44 -6.29
C TRP A 94 -13.77 -7.13 -6.54
N VAL A 95 -13.26 -6.03 -5.99
CA VAL A 95 -13.95 -4.72 -6.01
C VAL A 95 -13.14 -3.71 -6.82
N GLN A 96 -13.82 -3.00 -7.72
CA GLN A 96 -13.32 -1.77 -8.33
C GLN A 96 -14.20 -0.60 -7.93
N VAL A 97 -13.59 0.54 -7.62
CA VAL A 97 -14.32 1.79 -7.39
C VAL A 97 -14.01 2.75 -8.53
N SER A 98 -15.05 3.30 -9.16
CA SER A 98 -14.93 4.33 -10.18
C SER A 98 -15.64 5.61 -9.76
N SER A 99 -15.11 6.76 -10.17
CA SER A 99 -15.77 8.05 -9.99
C SER A 99 -15.37 9.02 -11.10
N ALA A 100 -16.33 9.82 -11.57
CA ALA A 100 -16.04 10.98 -12.42
C ALA A 100 -15.28 12.09 -11.67
N THR A 101 -15.17 12.01 -10.34
CA THR A 101 -14.31 12.90 -9.55
C THR A 101 -12.90 12.30 -9.47
N ALA A 102 -11.89 13.06 -9.90
CA ALA A 102 -10.50 12.67 -9.77
C ALA A 102 -9.96 12.84 -8.35
N GLY A 103 -8.91 12.09 -8.02
CA GLY A 103 -8.15 12.27 -6.78
C GLY A 103 -8.79 11.66 -5.53
N LEU A 104 -9.80 10.79 -5.67
CA LEU A 104 -10.28 9.98 -4.53
C LEU A 104 -9.14 9.08 -4.03
N GLN A 105 -9.03 8.96 -2.71
CA GLN A 105 -8.05 8.08 -2.06
C GLN A 105 -8.79 6.92 -1.43
N GLY A 106 -8.26 5.71 -1.57
CA GLY A 106 -8.90 4.49 -1.07
C GLY A 106 -8.01 3.72 -0.12
N PHE A 107 -8.63 2.82 0.63
CA PHE A 107 -7.97 1.82 1.47
C PHE A 107 -8.96 0.69 1.74
N TRP A 108 -8.44 -0.53 1.92
CA TRP A 108 -9.22 -1.65 2.42
C TRP A 108 -8.48 -2.33 3.56
N PHE A 109 -9.23 -2.90 4.50
CA PHE A 109 -8.72 -3.66 5.63
C PHE A 109 -9.52 -4.94 5.78
N GLY A 110 -8.85 -6.09 5.76
CA GLY A 110 -9.46 -7.40 5.94
C GLY A 110 -8.96 -8.09 7.21
N GLY A 111 -9.51 -9.26 7.51
CA GLY A 111 -9.13 -10.07 8.67
C GLY A 111 -10.36 -10.57 9.41
N ASP A 112 -10.22 -10.96 10.68
CA ASP A 112 -11.35 -11.24 11.58
C ASP A 112 -11.56 -10.13 12.62
N PHE A 113 -10.70 -9.11 12.60
CA PHE A 113 -10.67 -7.97 13.53
C PHE A 113 -10.51 -8.36 15.01
N ALA A 114 -10.16 -9.60 15.30
CA ALA A 114 -9.94 -10.12 16.64
C ALA A 114 -8.53 -10.72 16.81
N ASN A 115 -8.10 -11.54 15.86
CA ASN A 115 -6.81 -12.25 15.88
C ASN A 115 -5.90 -11.84 14.73
N ILE A 116 -6.46 -11.50 13.57
CA ILE A 116 -5.71 -11.11 12.38
C ILE A 116 -6.35 -9.91 11.68
N GLY A 117 -5.53 -9.06 11.09
CA GLY A 117 -5.99 -7.93 10.30
C GLY A 117 -4.85 -7.20 9.63
N ASP A 118 -4.99 -6.92 8.34
CA ASP A 118 -4.06 -6.08 7.58
C ASP A 118 -4.79 -5.59 6.32
N GLY A 119 -4.20 -4.62 5.63
CA GLY A 119 -4.84 -3.93 4.52
C GLY A 119 -3.87 -3.32 3.53
N SER A 120 -4.42 -2.68 2.51
CA SER A 120 -3.62 -1.93 1.54
C SER A 120 -4.44 -0.82 0.90
N GLU A 121 -3.73 0.08 0.24
CA GLU A 121 -4.26 1.03 -0.72
C GLU A 121 -4.75 0.32 -2.00
N PRO A 122 -5.42 1.03 -2.93
CA PRO A 122 -5.72 0.53 -4.25
C PRO A 122 -4.44 0.14 -5.00
N ALA A 123 -4.43 -1.05 -5.58
CA ALA A 123 -3.28 -1.55 -6.31
C ALA A 123 -3.14 -0.86 -7.68
N ALA A 124 -1.89 -0.62 -8.08
CA ALA A 124 -1.56 -0.14 -9.41
C ALA A 124 -1.82 -1.22 -10.46
N SER A 125 -2.27 -0.78 -11.65
CA SER A 125 -2.47 -1.64 -12.81
C SER A 125 -1.30 -1.53 -13.78
N ALA A 126 -0.73 -2.66 -14.20
CA ALA A 126 0.36 -2.69 -15.18
C ALA A 126 0.36 -4.02 -15.97
N PRO A 127 1.01 -4.06 -17.15
CA PRO A 127 1.19 -5.31 -17.91
C PRO A 127 2.22 -6.25 -17.28
N GLU A 128 3.05 -5.72 -16.38
CA GLU A 128 4.04 -6.50 -15.66
C GLU A 128 4.13 -5.99 -14.21
N LEU A 129 3.98 -6.91 -13.27
CA LEU A 129 4.01 -6.65 -11.83
C LEU A 129 5.07 -7.51 -11.14
N VAL A 130 5.61 -6.99 -10.04
CA VAL A 130 6.42 -7.73 -9.07
C VAL A 130 5.67 -7.78 -7.75
N VAL A 131 5.49 -8.98 -7.21
CA VAL A 131 4.97 -9.25 -5.87
C VAL A 131 6.18 -9.50 -4.98
N PRO A 132 6.64 -8.51 -4.19
CA PRO A 132 7.94 -8.58 -3.52
C PRO A 132 7.94 -9.48 -2.27
N MET A 133 6.79 -10.03 -1.90
CA MET A 133 6.62 -10.93 -0.76
C MET A 133 5.91 -12.22 -1.20
N ILE A 134 6.63 -13.33 -1.16
CA ILE A 134 6.04 -14.68 -1.14
C ILE A 134 6.56 -15.43 0.08
N THR A 135 5.68 -16.20 0.69
CA THR A 135 5.94 -17.11 1.83
C THR A 135 5.31 -18.47 1.53
N PRO A 136 5.63 -19.52 2.30
CA PRO A 136 5.01 -20.84 2.10
C PRO A 136 3.49 -20.87 2.20
N ILE A 137 2.89 -19.95 2.97
CA ILE A 137 1.44 -19.87 3.20
C ILE A 137 0.88 -18.56 2.59
N SER A 138 1.41 -18.18 1.43
CA SER A 138 0.90 -17.04 0.66
C SER A 138 -0.23 -17.45 -0.28
N GLU A 139 -1.24 -16.61 -0.34
CA GLU A 139 -2.29 -16.60 -1.36
C GLU A 139 -2.05 -15.43 -2.32
N ILE A 140 -2.12 -15.69 -3.62
CA ILE A 140 -1.97 -14.67 -4.66
C ILE A 140 -3.31 -14.35 -5.28
N HIS A 141 -3.66 -13.07 -5.33
CA HIS A 141 -4.85 -12.58 -6.01
C HIS A 141 -4.45 -11.69 -7.19
N VAL A 142 -5.04 -11.94 -8.35
CA VAL A 142 -4.78 -11.18 -9.59
C VAL A 142 -6.12 -10.81 -10.22
N ALA A 143 -6.38 -9.51 -10.36
CA ALA A 143 -7.52 -8.99 -11.09
C ALA A 143 -7.07 -8.51 -12.48
N ASN A 144 -7.83 -8.87 -13.52
CA ASN A 144 -7.65 -8.30 -14.85
C ASN A 144 -8.37 -6.96 -14.91
N THR A 145 -7.61 -5.86 -14.94
CA THR A 145 -8.15 -4.51 -14.90
C THR A 145 -8.35 -3.90 -16.28
N GLY A 146 -7.98 -4.60 -17.34
CA GLY A 146 -8.21 -4.13 -18.70
C GLY A 146 -9.41 -4.78 -19.38
N SER A 147 -9.68 -4.32 -20.60
CA SER A 147 -10.93 -4.60 -21.32
C SER A 147 -10.93 -5.91 -22.12
N LEU A 148 -9.82 -6.65 -22.13
CA LEU A 148 -9.65 -7.89 -22.89
C LEU A 148 -9.30 -9.04 -21.96
N ASP A 149 -9.56 -10.27 -22.39
CA ASP A 149 -9.01 -11.45 -21.72
C ASP A 149 -7.48 -11.44 -21.78
N VAL A 150 -6.82 -11.94 -20.73
CA VAL A 150 -5.36 -12.01 -20.64
C VAL A 150 -4.90 -13.38 -20.21
N THR A 151 -3.73 -13.80 -20.70
CA THR A 151 -2.97 -14.87 -20.07
C THR A 151 -1.84 -14.25 -19.26
N VAL A 152 -1.87 -14.40 -17.95
CA VAL A 152 -0.82 -13.99 -17.03
C VAL A 152 0.16 -15.14 -16.87
N ILE A 153 1.45 -14.88 -17.09
CA ILE A 153 2.54 -15.80 -16.82
C ILE A 153 3.11 -15.45 -15.44
N MET A 154 3.09 -16.42 -14.52
CA MET A 154 3.60 -16.28 -13.17
C MET A 154 4.93 -17.02 -13.03
N ASP A 155 5.96 -16.30 -12.58
CA ASP A 155 7.30 -16.81 -12.29
C ASP A 155 7.55 -16.72 -10.77
N LEU A 156 7.67 -17.86 -10.09
CA LEU A 156 8.02 -17.93 -8.68
C LEU A 156 9.54 -17.97 -8.50
N LEU A 157 10.09 -17.04 -7.73
CA LEU A 157 11.51 -16.73 -7.72
C LEU A 157 12.15 -16.88 -6.33
N ASN A 158 13.40 -17.36 -6.30
CA ASN A 158 14.24 -17.35 -5.10
C ASN A 158 15.06 -16.05 -4.96
N GLY A 159 15.87 -15.99 -3.91
CA GLY A 159 16.75 -14.84 -3.63
C GLY A 159 17.77 -14.56 -4.75
N ASP A 160 18.21 -15.58 -5.47
CA ASP A 160 19.14 -15.44 -6.60
C ASP A 160 18.47 -15.00 -7.91
N GLY A 161 17.13 -14.86 -7.90
CA GLY A 161 16.35 -14.45 -9.07
C GLY A 161 16.08 -15.57 -10.06
N LEU A 162 16.26 -16.82 -9.64
CA LEU A 162 15.98 -18.01 -10.42
C LEU A 162 14.57 -18.51 -10.16
N ASN A 163 13.93 -19.04 -11.21
CA ASN A 163 12.66 -19.73 -11.10
C ASN A 163 12.85 -21.02 -10.28
N ILE A 164 12.04 -21.21 -9.25
CA ILE A 164 12.08 -22.43 -8.41
C ILE A 164 11.06 -23.49 -8.82
N ASP A 165 10.27 -23.21 -9.85
CA ASP A 165 9.36 -24.16 -10.49
C ASP A 165 9.07 -23.72 -11.94
N GLU A 166 8.31 -24.54 -12.68
CA GLU A 166 7.81 -24.22 -14.00
C GLU A 166 6.89 -22.99 -13.96
N ARG A 167 6.94 -22.17 -15.02
CA ARG A 167 6.11 -20.97 -15.15
C ARG A 167 4.64 -21.36 -15.21
N PHE A 168 3.77 -20.64 -14.49
CA PHE A 168 2.34 -20.94 -14.45
C PHE A 168 1.55 -19.98 -15.36
N PRO A 169 1.02 -20.43 -16.51
CA PRO A 169 0.15 -19.62 -17.36
C PRO A 169 -1.30 -19.69 -16.87
N GLN A 170 -1.91 -18.53 -16.60
CA GLN A 170 -3.30 -18.43 -16.16
C GLN A 170 -4.08 -17.48 -17.06
N ARG A 171 -5.16 -17.98 -17.69
CA ARG A 171 -6.11 -17.10 -18.40
C ARG A 171 -7.06 -16.45 -17.40
N ILE A 172 -7.22 -15.14 -17.50
CA ILE A 172 -8.16 -14.34 -16.69
C ILE A 172 -9.03 -13.54 -17.66
N ARG A 173 -10.35 -13.63 -17.52
CA ARG A 173 -11.29 -12.88 -18.35
C ARG A 173 -11.16 -11.37 -18.10
N SER A 174 -11.54 -10.53 -19.05
CA SER A 174 -11.69 -9.08 -18.83
C SER A 174 -12.51 -8.82 -17.56
N ASN A 175 -12.04 -7.97 -16.63
CA ASN A 175 -12.61 -7.75 -15.29
C ASN A 175 -12.71 -8.99 -14.38
N GLY A 176 -12.26 -10.17 -14.83
CA GLY A 176 -12.23 -11.38 -14.01
C GLY A 176 -11.06 -11.39 -13.04
N PHE A 177 -10.95 -12.44 -12.24
CA PHE A 177 -9.85 -12.61 -11.30
C PHE A 177 -9.32 -14.04 -11.28
N PHE A 178 -8.13 -14.18 -10.69
CA PHE A 178 -7.53 -15.42 -10.27
C PHE A 178 -7.13 -15.33 -8.79
N LYS A 179 -7.40 -16.38 -8.03
CA LYS A 179 -7.05 -16.54 -6.61
C LYS A 179 -6.55 -17.96 -6.40
N ALA A 180 -5.39 -18.14 -5.78
CA ALA A 180 -4.89 -19.45 -5.39
C ALA A 180 -3.83 -19.35 -4.28
N ASN A 181 -3.72 -20.39 -3.45
CA ASN A 181 -2.52 -20.56 -2.64
C ASN A 181 -1.33 -20.84 -3.55
N VAL A 182 -0.18 -20.23 -3.24
CA VAL A 182 1.06 -20.42 -4.01
C VAL A 182 1.47 -21.90 -4.05
N ALA A 183 1.23 -22.64 -2.95
CA ALA A 183 1.50 -24.08 -2.87
C ALA A 183 0.63 -24.93 -3.82
N ASP A 184 -0.57 -24.48 -4.17
CA ASP A 184 -1.48 -25.23 -5.04
C ASP A 184 -1.06 -25.14 -6.52
N ILE A 185 -0.38 -24.04 -6.90
CA ILE A 185 0.07 -23.76 -8.27
C ILE A 185 1.52 -24.19 -8.53
N PHE A 186 2.43 -24.02 -7.56
CA PHE A 186 3.86 -24.36 -7.69
C PHE A 186 4.21 -25.57 -6.83
N ARG A 187 3.67 -26.73 -7.22
CA ARG A 187 3.69 -27.96 -6.41
C ARG A 187 5.05 -28.64 -6.33
N LYS A 188 5.98 -28.29 -7.22
CA LYS A 188 7.35 -28.87 -7.22
C LYS A 188 8.35 -27.93 -6.53
N ALA A 189 7.96 -26.69 -6.23
CA ALA A 189 8.80 -25.72 -5.56
C ALA A 189 9.09 -26.11 -4.10
N ASP A 190 10.33 -25.89 -3.65
CA ASP A 190 10.61 -25.69 -2.23
C ASP A 190 10.24 -24.26 -1.85
N LEU A 191 9.04 -24.09 -1.28
CA LEU A 191 8.51 -22.76 -0.94
C LEU A 191 9.30 -22.04 0.16
N ASN A 192 10.19 -22.72 0.89
CA ASN A 192 11.09 -22.05 1.83
C ASN A 192 12.14 -21.19 1.10
N GLN A 193 12.38 -21.46 -0.18
CA GLN A 193 13.27 -20.65 -1.02
C GLN A 193 12.52 -19.53 -1.76
N ALA A 194 11.17 -19.56 -1.74
CA ALA A 194 10.36 -18.54 -2.39
C ALA A 194 10.53 -17.18 -1.70
N THR A 195 10.79 -16.14 -2.49
CA THR A 195 10.97 -14.79 -1.97
C THR A 195 10.00 -13.80 -2.58
N HIS A 196 9.79 -13.89 -3.89
CA HIS A 196 8.95 -12.98 -4.64
C HIS A 196 8.40 -13.67 -5.89
N MET A 197 7.44 -13.02 -6.56
CA MET A 197 6.85 -13.51 -7.79
C MET A 197 6.81 -12.39 -8.82
N ARG A 198 7.01 -12.75 -10.09
CA ARG A 198 6.84 -11.83 -11.22
C ARG A 198 5.65 -12.26 -12.06
N LEU A 199 4.77 -11.31 -12.35
CA LEU A 199 3.55 -11.51 -13.12
C LEU A 199 3.67 -10.76 -14.45
N ARG A 200 3.47 -11.45 -15.57
CA ARG A 200 3.59 -10.86 -16.91
C ARG A 200 2.37 -11.18 -17.76
N CYS A 201 1.72 -10.16 -18.30
CA CYS A 201 0.73 -10.35 -19.34
C CYS A 201 1.43 -10.83 -20.62
N ALA A 202 0.96 -11.96 -21.18
CA ALA A 202 1.45 -12.42 -22.49
C ALA A 202 1.15 -11.41 -23.62
N CYS A 203 0.14 -10.55 -23.42
CA CYS A 203 -0.14 -9.38 -24.26
C CYS A 203 0.29 -8.10 -23.52
N ALA A 204 1.30 -7.40 -24.02
CA ALA A 204 1.96 -6.29 -23.33
C ALA A 204 1.09 -5.04 -23.10
N THR A 205 -0.10 -4.95 -23.69
CA THR A 205 -0.98 -3.78 -23.56
C THR A 205 -2.08 -3.97 -22.51
N ASN A 206 -2.36 -5.21 -22.08
CA ASN A 206 -3.38 -5.44 -21.07
C ASN A 206 -2.80 -5.27 -19.67
N THR A 207 -3.62 -4.80 -18.73
CA THR A 207 -3.17 -4.50 -17.37
C THR A 207 -3.83 -5.41 -16.35
N ILE A 208 -3.07 -5.78 -15.34
CA ILE A 208 -3.52 -6.51 -14.17
C ILE A 208 -3.17 -5.71 -12.93
N ALA A 209 -3.91 -5.95 -11.85
CA ALA A 209 -3.58 -5.55 -10.49
C ALA A 209 -3.47 -6.81 -9.63
N ALA A 210 -2.58 -6.83 -8.65
CA ALA A 210 -2.37 -8.01 -7.82
C ALA A 210 -2.03 -7.64 -6.38
N VAL A 211 -2.39 -8.55 -5.47
CA VAL A 211 -2.08 -8.47 -4.04
C VAL A 211 -1.73 -9.86 -3.52
N VAL A 212 -0.77 -9.93 -2.60
CA VAL A 212 -0.48 -11.14 -1.84
C VAL A 212 -1.10 -11.02 -0.44
N VAL A 213 -1.67 -12.11 0.03
CA VAL A 213 -2.06 -12.29 1.43
C VAL A 213 -1.18 -13.40 1.99
N ALA A 214 -0.23 -13.06 2.86
CA ALA A 214 0.60 -14.02 3.58
C ALA A 214 0.01 -14.29 4.96
N ARG A 215 0.09 -15.54 5.41
CA ARG A 215 -0.31 -15.95 6.76
C ARG A 215 0.90 -16.44 7.54
N ASP A 216 0.87 -16.22 8.85
CA ASP A 216 1.89 -16.70 9.79
C ASP A 216 3.32 -16.26 9.43
N PHE A 217 3.44 -15.04 8.91
CA PHE A 217 4.73 -14.47 8.54
C PHE A 217 5.40 -13.83 9.76
N ILE A 218 6.56 -14.34 10.16
CA ILE A 218 7.35 -13.91 11.35
C ILE A 218 6.72 -14.31 12.69
N ALA A 219 5.41 -14.13 12.88
CA ALA A 219 4.64 -14.52 14.05
C ALA A 219 3.29 -15.15 13.66
N SER A 220 2.67 -15.90 14.57
CA SER A 220 1.43 -16.65 14.32
C SER A 220 0.48 -16.59 15.53
N PRO A 221 -0.85 -16.44 15.33
CA PRO A 221 -1.50 -16.21 14.05
C PRO A 221 -1.18 -14.80 13.52
N SER A 222 -1.00 -14.66 12.21
CA SER A 222 -0.90 -13.33 11.58
C SER A 222 -1.42 -13.33 10.16
N MET A 223 -1.77 -12.14 9.67
CA MET A 223 -2.06 -11.88 8.27
C MET A 223 -1.26 -10.66 7.84
N ALA A 224 -0.62 -10.75 6.69
CA ALA A 224 0.15 -9.67 6.09
C ALA A 224 -0.28 -9.47 4.64
N VAL A 225 -0.55 -8.24 4.26
CA VAL A 225 -1.05 -7.87 2.94
C VAL A 225 -0.02 -7.00 2.24
N LEU A 226 0.20 -7.26 0.96
CA LEU A 226 1.07 -6.39 0.16
C LEU A 226 0.62 -6.36 -1.30
N ASN A 227 0.41 -5.16 -1.82
CA ASN A 227 0.16 -4.97 -3.24
C ASN A 227 1.41 -5.30 -4.07
N ALA A 228 1.18 -5.84 -5.26
CA ALA A 228 2.21 -5.91 -6.29
C ALA A 228 2.47 -4.51 -6.86
N LEU A 229 3.69 -4.28 -7.34
CA LEU A 229 4.09 -3.02 -7.96
C LEU A 229 4.41 -3.20 -9.45
N PRO A 230 4.25 -2.16 -10.30
CA PRO A 230 4.70 -2.20 -11.68
C PRO A 230 6.20 -2.48 -11.77
N ALA A 231 6.62 -3.43 -12.62
CA ALA A 231 8.04 -3.72 -12.81
C ALA A 231 8.82 -2.56 -13.46
N SER A 232 8.11 -1.64 -14.12
CA SER A 232 8.64 -0.41 -14.70
C SER A 232 8.88 0.72 -13.68
N THR A 233 8.59 0.48 -12.40
CA THR A 233 8.77 1.47 -11.32
C THR A 233 10.24 1.91 -11.24
N SER A 234 10.49 3.22 -11.37
CA SER A 234 11.85 3.81 -11.32
C SER A 234 12.19 4.33 -9.93
N THR A 235 12.96 3.57 -9.16
CA THR A 235 13.14 3.79 -7.72
C THR A 235 14.55 3.45 -7.27
N PRO A 236 15.56 4.27 -7.61
CA PRO A 236 16.94 4.02 -7.20
C PRO A 236 17.17 4.31 -5.70
N THR A 237 16.22 4.94 -5.02
CA THR A 237 16.25 5.17 -3.58
C THR A 237 14.85 4.96 -3.01
N ILE A 238 14.78 4.22 -1.91
CA ILE A 238 13.55 3.95 -1.16
C ILE A 238 13.77 4.21 0.33
N VAL A 239 12.70 4.57 1.03
CA VAL A 239 12.70 4.92 2.45
C VAL A 239 11.60 4.17 3.17
N PHE A 240 11.93 3.64 4.35
CA PHE A 240 10.98 3.13 5.32
C PHE A 240 11.00 4.07 6.53
N PRO A 241 9.91 4.81 6.81
CA PRO A 241 9.92 5.88 7.80
C PRO A 241 10.00 5.38 9.25
N HIS A 242 9.82 4.08 9.47
CA HIS A 242 9.80 3.48 10.79
C HIS A 242 10.37 2.06 10.75
N LEU A 243 11.19 1.73 11.74
CA LEU A 243 11.67 0.39 12.05
C LEU A 243 11.75 0.24 13.57
N VAL A 244 11.34 -0.92 14.07
CA VAL A 244 11.53 -1.33 15.47
C VAL A 244 12.07 -2.77 15.55
N ASP A 245 13.04 -3.02 16.44
CA ASP A 245 13.58 -4.37 16.68
C ASP A 245 14.01 -4.51 18.14
N GLY A 246 13.84 -5.69 18.72
CA GLY A 246 14.27 -6.00 20.08
C GLY A 246 13.20 -5.79 21.16
N VAL A 247 13.62 -6.00 22.40
CA VAL A 247 12.73 -6.08 23.57
C VAL A 247 12.49 -4.69 24.16
N ARG A 248 11.21 -4.32 24.36
CA ARG A 248 10.79 -3.11 25.07
C ARG A 248 9.63 -3.43 26.02
N GLY A 249 9.89 -3.33 27.33
CA GLY A 249 8.89 -3.69 28.33
C GLY A 249 8.48 -5.16 28.19
N THR A 250 7.19 -5.41 27.99
CA THR A 250 6.62 -6.75 27.77
C THR A 250 6.54 -7.16 26.30
N THR A 251 6.98 -6.30 25.37
CA THR A 251 6.94 -6.56 23.92
C THR A 251 8.32 -6.98 23.39
N ASN A 252 8.35 -7.80 22.35
CA ASN A 252 9.54 -8.20 21.63
C ASN A 252 9.33 -8.07 20.12
N TRP A 253 10.04 -7.11 19.53
CA TRP A 253 9.90 -6.77 18.13
C TRP A 253 10.92 -7.49 17.25
N LYS A 254 10.48 -7.96 16.09
CA LYS A 254 11.36 -8.50 15.04
C LYS A 254 11.06 -7.81 13.73
N SER A 255 12.06 -7.15 13.15
CA SER A 255 11.96 -6.55 11.82
C SER A 255 12.62 -7.42 10.76
N VAL A 256 11.99 -7.54 9.59
CA VAL A 256 12.53 -8.22 8.40
C VAL A 256 12.46 -7.25 7.22
N LEU A 257 13.63 -6.95 6.64
CA LEU A 257 13.73 -6.16 5.42
C LEU A 257 13.90 -7.09 4.23
N SER A 258 13.06 -6.91 3.21
CA SER A 258 13.20 -7.54 1.90
C SER A 258 13.49 -6.49 0.85
N LEU A 259 14.47 -6.70 -0.02
CA LEU A 259 14.75 -5.83 -1.18
C LEU A 259 14.78 -6.65 -2.45
N THR A 260 14.04 -6.23 -3.48
CA THR A 260 13.92 -6.92 -4.77
C THR A 260 14.48 -6.04 -5.88
N ASN A 261 15.42 -6.58 -6.65
CA ASN A 261 16.00 -5.92 -7.81
C ASN A 261 15.06 -6.04 -9.00
N LEU A 262 14.60 -4.91 -9.53
CA LEU A 262 13.70 -4.90 -10.68
C LEU A 262 14.42 -5.13 -12.01
N SER A 263 15.75 -4.93 -12.06
CA SER A 263 16.56 -5.26 -13.23
C SER A 263 16.66 -6.77 -13.40
N VAL A 264 16.34 -7.27 -14.59
CA VAL A 264 16.43 -8.71 -14.92
C VAL A 264 17.79 -9.18 -15.40
N SER A 265 18.71 -8.26 -15.65
CA SER A 265 19.98 -8.55 -16.31
C SER A 265 21.22 -8.03 -15.58
N THR A 266 21.05 -7.17 -14.58
CA THR A 266 22.18 -6.51 -13.90
C THR A 266 22.04 -6.63 -12.39
N PRO A 267 23.08 -7.12 -11.67
CA PRO A 267 23.11 -7.05 -10.21
C PRO A 267 23.04 -5.61 -9.72
N ASN A 268 22.41 -5.39 -8.57
CA ASN A 268 22.22 -4.08 -7.98
C ASN A 268 22.94 -4.01 -6.62
N ASP A 269 24.03 -3.25 -6.56
CA ASP A 269 24.71 -2.95 -5.30
C ASP A 269 23.94 -1.85 -4.57
N VAL A 270 23.46 -2.17 -3.36
CA VAL A 270 22.63 -1.28 -2.54
C VAL A 270 23.30 -0.97 -1.21
N SER A 271 23.29 0.32 -0.87
CA SER A 271 23.62 0.80 0.47
C SER A 271 22.35 0.93 1.29
N ILE A 272 22.32 0.26 2.44
CA ILE A 272 21.19 0.21 3.36
C ILE A 272 21.61 0.90 4.64
N VAL A 273 21.02 2.06 4.93
CA VAL A 273 21.36 2.89 6.09
C VAL A 273 20.20 2.89 7.06
N PHE A 274 20.39 2.29 8.23
CA PHE A 274 19.54 2.48 9.39
C PHE A 274 19.99 3.72 10.16
N THR A 275 19.04 4.60 10.48
CA THR A 275 19.27 5.75 11.36
C THR A 275 18.36 5.62 12.58
N ALA A 276 18.96 5.45 13.75
CA ALA A 276 18.25 5.39 15.01
C ALA A 276 17.64 6.74 15.39
N GLU A 277 16.64 6.73 16.27
CA GLU A 277 15.97 7.93 16.78
C GLU A 277 16.92 8.89 17.50
N ASN A 278 18.03 8.38 18.07
CA ASN A 278 19.09 9.20 18.66
C ASN A 278 20.11 9.75 17.63
N GLY A 279 19.89 9.53 16.33
CA GLY A 279 20.76 9.97 15.24
C GLY A 279 21.93 9.03 14.91
N THR A 280 22.15 7.96 15.67
CA THR A 280 23.21 6.98 15.36
C THR A 280 22.88 6.22 14.08
N THR A 281 23.86 6.05 13.19
CA THR A 281 23.67 5.34 11.93
C THR A 281 24.39 3.99 11.91
N ARG A 282 23.82 3.04 11.17
CA ARG A 282 24.46 1.78 10.78
C ARG A 282 24.24 1.53 9.32
N THR A 283 25.29 1.10 8.63
CA THR A 283 25.26 0.87 7.19
C THR A 283 25.55 -0.59 6.89
N ALA A 284 24.71 -1.19 6.05
CA ALA A 284 24.95 -2.47 5.40
C ALA A 284 25.10 -2.25 3.89
N GLN A 285 25.92 -3.08 3.26
CA GLN A 285 26.03 -3.15 1.80
C GLN A 285 25.60 -4.54 1.37
N ARG A 286 24.82 -4.62 0.29
CA ARG A 286 24.36 -5.88 -0.29
C ARG A 286 24.39 -5.79 -1.81
N THR A 287 24.67 -6.90 -2.46
CA THR A 287 24.46 -7.06 -3.91
C THR A 287 23.20 -7.88 -4.10
N VAL A 288 22.18 -7.29 -4.73
CA VAL A 288 20.94 -7.99 -5.08
C VAL A 288 21.06 -8.50 -6.51
N GLN A 289 20.99 -9.81 -6.71
CA GLN A 289 21.18 -10.43 -8.04
C GLN A 289 20.14 -9.95 -9.06
N PRO A 290 20.39 -10.07 -10.38
CA PRO A 290 19.40 -9.76 -11.40
C PRO A 290 18.11 -10.54 -11.14
N ASN A 291 16.98 -9.84 -11.13
CA ASN A 291 15.67 -10.39 -10.82
C ASN A 291 15.61 -11.08 -9.44
N GLY A 292 16.59 -10.82 -8.57
CA GLY A 292 16.74 -11.45 -7.27
C GLY A 292 16.20 -10.60 -6.14
N SER A 293 16.28 -11.14 -4.94
CA SER A 293 15.94 -10.42 -3.72
C SER A 293 16.82 -10.83 -2.56
N ILE A 294 16.96 -9.93 -1.59
CA ILE A 294 17.46 -10.26 -0.26
C ILE A 294 16.28 -10.22 0.71
N ARG A 295 16.29 -11.07 1.73
CA ARG A 295 15.34 -11.03 2.85
C ARG A 295 16.09 -11.39 4.12
N GLU A 296 16.28 -10.42 5.00
CA GLU A 296 17.10 -10.58 6.22
C GLU A 296 16.40 -9.93 7.41
N THR A 297 16.69 -10.42 8.61
CA THR A 297 16.26 -9.71 9.82
C THR A 297 17.06 -8.41 9.96
N ALA A 298 16.45 -7.36 10.51
CA ALA A 298 17.16 -6.11 10.78
C ALA A 298 18.35 -6.34 11.73
N ARG A 299 18.20 -7.30 12.66
CA ARG A 299 19.25 -7.73 13.57
C ARG A 299 20.49 -8.24 12.85
N ASP A 300 20.32 -9.17 11.91
CA ASP A 300 21.43 -9.74 11.14
C ASP A 300 22.02 -8.71 10.19
N MET A 301 21.15 -7.91 9.56
CA MET A 301 21.55 -6.90 8.58
C MET A 301 22.44 -5.81 9.18
N PHE A 302 22.08 -5.29 10.36
CA PHE A 302 22.77 -4.17 11.01
C PHE A 302 23.61 -4.58 12.24
N GLY A 303 23.66 -5.87 12.57
CA GLY A 303 24.40 -6.38 13.73
C GLY A 303 23.88 -5.85 15.07
N PHE A 304 22.56 -5.82 15.27
CA PHE A 304 21.98 -5.40 16.55
C PHE A 304 22.23 -6.49 17.61
N THR A 305 22.99 -6.19 18.66
CA THR A 305 23.35 -7.23 19.65
C THR A 305 22.43 -7.24 20.86
N THR A 306 21.98 -6.07 21.33
CA THR A 306 21.09 -5.92 22.49
C THR A 306 20.25 -4.65 22.39
N GLY A 307 19.19 -4.59 23.19
CA GLY A 307 18.35 -3.40 23.35
C GLY A 307 17.31 -3.22 22.26
N PHE A 308 16.35 -2.33 22.54
CA PHE A 308 15.33 -1.91 21.60
C PHE A 308 15.91 -0.90 20.60
N GLN A 309 15.70 -1.16 19.32
CA GLN A 309 16.03 -0.28 18.22
C GLN A 309 14.75 0.42 17.76
N ASN A 310 14.83 1.73 17.55
CA ASN A 310 13.78 2.54 16.97
C ASN A 310 14.44 3.51 15.98
N GLY A 311 14.01 3.48 14.73
CA GLY A 311 14.66 4.28 13.69
C GLY A 311 13.92 4.24 12.36
N TRP A 312 14.66 4.48 11.29
CA TRP A 312 14.19 4.45 9.91
C TRP A 312 15.28 3.94 8.98
N ILE A 313 14.90 3.49 7.78
CA ILE A 313 15.83 2.96 6.78
C ILE A 313 15.78 3.81 5.51
N ARG A 314 16.95 4.10 4.94
CA ARG A 314 17.10 4.48 3.54
C ARG A 314 17.91 3.44 2.79
N VAL A 315 17.44 3.04 1.63
CA VAL A 315 18.17 2.18 0.69
C VAL A 315 18.46 2.97 -0.56
N SER A 316 19.70 2.93 -1.04
CA SER A 316 20.13 3.59 -2.28
C SER A 316 20.92 2.63 -3.16
N SER A 317 20.55 2.54 -4.44
CA SER A 317 21.30 1.83 -5.47
C SER A 317 22.52 2.64 -5.91
N ALA A 318 23.70 2.02 -5.88
CA ALA A 318 24.93 2.62 -6.37
C ALA A 318 24.91 2.85 -7.89
N SER A 319 24.22 1.99 -8.62
CA SER A 319 24.11 2.00 -10.10
C SER A 319 22.84 2.67 -10.61
N SER A 320 22.08 3.35 -9.74
CA SER A 320 20.77 3.94 -10.07
C SER A 320 19.75 2.95 -10.65
N LEU A 321 19.91 1.66 -10.35
CA LEU A 321 18.95 0.62 -10.72
C LEU A 321 17.78 0.63 -9.75
N SER A 322 16.57 0.41 -10.27
CA SER A 322 15.37 0.37 -9.44
C SER A 322 15.39 -0.78 -8.43
N ILE A 323 15.05 -0.45 -7.19
CA ILE A 323 14.91 -1.39 -6.09
C ILE A 323 13.53 -1.18 -5.44
N THR A 324 12.88 -2.28 -5.09
CA THR A 324 11.64 -2.28 -4.31
C THR A 324 11.79 -3.24 -3.13
N GLY A 325 10.73 -3.49 -2.39
CA GLY A 325 10.73 -4.48 -1.33
C GLY A 325 9.60 -4.29 -0.35
N PHE A 326 9.85 -4.68 0.89
CA PHE A 326 9.00 -4.39 2.02
C PHE A 326 9.82 -4.37 3.31
N LEU A 327 9.30 -3.68 4.32
CA LEU A 327 9.73 -3.85 5.70
C LEU A 327 8.56 -4.45 6.47
N ALA A 328 8.82 -5.56 7.15
CA ALA A 328 7.87 -6.15 8.06
C ALA A 328 8.36 -5.95 9.49
N TYR A 329 7.45 -5.64 10.40
CA TYR A 329 7.74 -5.66 11.83
C TYR A 329 6.64 -6.43 12.54
N ALA A 330 7.08 -7.32 13.43
CA ALA A 330 6.24 -8.22 14.19
C ALA A 330 6.44 -8.02 15.68
N GLU A 331 5.36 -7.92 16.43
CA GLU A 331 5.37 -8.09 17.88
C GLU A 331 5.23 -9.59 18.15
N THR A 332 6.31 -10.22 18.62
CA THR A 332 6.43 -11.69 18.66
C THR A 332 5.87 -12.33 19.93
N VAL A 333 5.34 -11.54 20.88
CA VAL A 333 4.71 -12.04 22.10
C VAL A 333 3.20 -12.23 21.90
N ALA A 334 2.55 -11.30 21.21
CA ALA A 334 1.12 -11.26 20.91
C ALA A 334 0.77 -11.60 19.46
N SER A 335 1.78 -11.64 18.58
CA SER A 335 1.72 -12.10 17.18
C SER A 335 1.25 -11.11 16.11
N GLY A 336 1.04 -9.83 16.43
CA GLY A 336 0.70 -8.86 15.40
C GLY A 336 1.86 -8.56 14.44
N VAL A 337 1.56 -8.51 13.15
CA VAL A 337 2.54 -8.31 12.06
C VAL A 337 1.98 -7.29 11.08
N ALA A 338 2.73 -6.23 10.80
CA ALA A 338 2.43 -5.33 9.69
C ALA A 338 3.54 -5.38 8.65
N VAL A 339 3.16 -5.28 7.38
CA VAL A 339 4.08 -5.19 6.25
C VAL A 339 3.87 -3.86 5.53
N VAL A 340 4.95 -3.11 5.37
CA VAL A 340 4.92 -1.78 4.74
C VAL A 340 5.69 -1.78 3.43
N SER A 341 5.10 -1.15 2.42
CA SER A 341 5.78 -0.84 1.16
C SER A 341 6.79 0.30 1.35
N PRO A 342 7.89 0.31 0.59
CA PRO A 342 8.81 1.44 0.56
C PRO A 342 8.15 2.71 0.04
N GLN A 343 8.59 3.85 0.56
CA GLN A 343 8.25 5.17 0.02
C GLN A 343 9.38 5.74 -0.81
N VAL A 344 9.01 6.45 -1.86
CA VAL A 344 9.95 6.97 -2.88
C VAL A 344 9.94 8.49 -2.91
N ASP A 345 8.75 9.07 -2.73
CA ASP A 345 8.55 10.52 -2.70
C ASP A 345 8.25 10.94 -1.27
N ALA A 346 8.98 11.95 -0.79
CA ALA A 346 8.56 12.70 0.37
C ALA A 346 7.47 13.70 -0.03
N LEU A 347 6.50 13.95 0.84
CA LEU A 347 5.31 14.75 0.57
C LEU A 347 5.16 15.89 1.58
N THR A 348 4.68 17.04 1.13
CA THR A 348 4.24 18.13 2.03
C THR A 348 2.80 17.96 2.51
N ASN A 349 2.05 17.06 1.86
CA ASN A 349 0.64 16.78 2.11
C ASN A 349 0.51 15.25 2.22
N LEU A 350 0.31 14.73 3.44
CA LEU A 350 0.10 13.31 3.68
C LEU A 350 -1.36 13.09 4.11
N LEU A 351 -2.00 12.07 3.56
CA LEU A 351 -3.36 11.70 3.92
C LEU A 351 -3.39 10.23 4.31
N PHE A 352 -3.98 9.93 5.46
CA PHE A 352 -4.19 8.57 5.93
C PHE A 352 -5.69 8.30 6.04
N PRO A 353 -6.24 7.37 5.23
CA PRO A 353 -7.64 7.38 4.84
C PRO A 353 -8.63 6.81 5.89
N GLN A 354 -8.15 6.46 7.09
CA GLN A 354 -8.97 5.86 8.12
C GLN A 354 -8.39 6.19 9.51
N ILE A 355 -9.25 6.32 10.53
CA ILE A 355 -8.84 6.36 11.94
C ILE A 355 -9.57 5.23 12.66
N VAL A 356 -8.82 4.41 13.41
CA VAL A 356 -9.36 3.50 14.44
C VAL A 356 -8.64 3.75 15.76
N ASP A 357 -9.25 4.57 16.61
CA ASP A 357 -8.63 5.05 17.84
C ASP A 357 -9.61 4.93 19.02
N LEU A 358 -10.51 3.96 18.98
CA LEU A 358 -11.34 3.57 20.12
C LEU A 358 -11.05 2.13 20.51
N ALA A 359 -11.28 1.76 21.78
CA ALA A 359 -11.06 0.39 22.23
C ALA A 359 -11.85 -0.62 21.36
N PRO A 360 -11.21 -1.71 20.90
CA PRO A 360 -9.91 -2.24 21.33
C PRO A 360 -8.69 -1.71 20.55
N TRP A 361 -8.85 -0.76 19.64
CA TRP A 361 -7.81 -0.29 18.71
C TRP A 361 -7.03 0.93 19.22
N TRP A 362 -5.91 1.13 18.55
CA TRP A 362 -5.09 2.33 18.52
C TRP A 362 -4.74 2.67 17.08
N THR A 363 -4.65 3.97 16.79
CA THR A 363 -4.00 4.49 15.60
C THR A 363 -2.62 5.01 15.97
N GLY A 364 -1.56 4.43 15.41
CA GLY A 364 -0.19 4.93 15.53
C GLY A 364 0.26 5.60 14.24
N LEU A 365 1.00 6.70 14.36
CA LEU A 365 1.51 7.42 13.21
C LEU A 365 3.00 7.75 13.41
N ALA A 366 3.78 7.46 12.38
CA ALA A 366 5.20 7.77 12.29
C ALA A 366 5.43 8.79 11.17
N LEU A 367 6.18 9.85 11.47
CA LEU A 367 6.57 10.89 10.54
C LEU A 367 8.08 11.06 10.55
N LEU A 368 8.67 11.15 9.36
CA LEU A 368 10.11 11.23 9.15
C LEU A 368 10.45 12.45 8.29
N ASN A 369 11.32 13.31 8.82
CA ASN A 369 11.98 14.36 8.05
C ASN A 369 13.34 13.84 7.56
N ALA A 370 13.35 13.19 6.39
CA ALA A 370 14.58 12.63 5.81
C ALA A 370 15.37 13.64 4.95
N ASN A 371 15.05 14.94 5.01
CA ASN A 371 15.78 15.98 4.32
C ASN A 371 17.22 16.08 4.86
N SER A 372 18.12 16.65 4.07
CA SER A 372 19.53 16.83 4.46
C SER A 372 19.77 18.05 5.38
N ARG A 373 18.78 18.93 5.49
CA ARG A 373 18.77 20.13 6.33
C ARG A 373 17.34 20.65 6.50
N GLY A 374 17.15 21.55 7.45
CA GLY A 374 15.88 22.25 7.69
C GLY A 374 14.97 21.56 8.70
N THR A 375 14.21 22.35 9.43
CA THR A 375 13.22 21.85 10.38
C THR A 375 11.85 21.97 9.74
N ALA A 376 11.10 20.87 9.70
CA ALA A 376 9.73 20.88 9.20
C ALA A 376 8.80 21.46 10.26
N ASN A 377 7.94 22.39 9.86
CA ASN A 377 6.80 22.83 10.66
C ASN A 377 5.59 22.02 10.22
N VAL A 378 5.16 21.10 11.09
CA VAL A 378 4.14 20.11 10.80
C VAL A 378 2.85 20.51 11.47
N LYS A 379 1.75 20.49 10.73
CA LYS A 379 0.38 20.57 11.25
C LYS A 379 -0.32 19.25 10.99
N LEU A 380 -0.84 18.64 12.05
CA LEU A 380 -1.55 17.37 12.04
C LEU A 380 -3.02 17.63 12.35
N TYR A 381 -3.92 17.10 11.54
CA TYR A 381 -5.36 17.22 11.68
C TYR A 381 -5.99 15.83 11.75
N ALA A 382 -6.90 15.62 12.68
CA ALA A 382 -7.79 14.46 12.71
C ALA A 382 -9.21 14.91 12.36
N LEU A 383 -9.82 14.25 11.37
CA LEU A 383 -11.12 14.64 10.82
C LEU A 383 -12.15 13.53 11.01
N ASN A 384 -13.41 13.91 11.24
CA ASN A 384 -14.55 13.00 11.20
C ASN A 384 -14.88 12.58 9.76
N PRO A 385 -15.67 11.50 9.56
CA PRO A 385 -16.13 11.10 8.23
C PRO A 385 -16.83 12.20 7.43
N ASP A 386 -17.51 13.14 8.09
CA ASP A 386 -18.18 14.26 7.42
C ASP A 386 -17.25 15.42 7.04
N GLY A 387 -15.97 15.33 7.39
CA GLY A 387 -14.95 16.37 7.15
C GLY A 387 -14.83 17.41 8.26
N SER A 388 -15.62 17.32 9.34
CA SER A 388 -15.48 18.19 10.51
C SER A 388 -14.22 17.87 11.32
N LEU A 389 -13.65 18.87 11.98
CA LEU A 389 -12.43 18.73 12.78
C LEU A 389 -12.70 17.98 14.09
N ILE A 390 -11.95 16.93 14.36
CA ILE A 390 -11.87 16.31 15.70
C ILE A 390 -10.90 17.10 16.57
N GLY A 391 -9.74 17.44 15.99
CA GLY A 391 -8.74 18.28 16.60
C GLY A 391 -7.51 18.41 15.71
N GLU A 392 -6.58 19.27 16.14
CA GLU A 392 -5.33 19.53 15.45
C GLU A 392 -4.20 19.77 16.45
N THR A 393 -2.97 19.61 15.97
CA THR A 393 -1.76 20.05 16.68
C THR A 393 -0.72 20.49 15.68
N ASP A 394 0.20 21.35 16.10
CA ASP A 394 1.43 21.62 15.37
C ASP A 394 2.67 21.23 16.18
N PHE A 395 3.76 20.96 15.48
CA PHE A 395 5.07 20.71 16.08
C PHE A 395 6.18 20.88 15.05
N SER A 396 7.41 21.02 15.53
CA SER A 396 8.60 21.06 14.69
C SER A 396 9.28 19.69 14.63
N LEU A 397 9.72 19.28 13.44
CA LEU A 397 10.46 18.03 13.21
C LEU A 397 11.80 18.33 12.51
N PRO A 398 12.93 18.34 13.24
CA PRO A 398 14.26 18.61 12.68
C PRO A 398 14.66 17.62 11.57
N PHE A 399 15.54 18.04 10.65
CA PHE A 399 16.06 17.13 9.62
C PHE A 399 16.77 15.92 10.21
N GLY A 400 16.71 14.79 9.51
CA GLY A 400 17.30 13.53 9.93
C GLY A 400 16.59 12.86 11.11
N THR A 401 15.49 13.44 11.61
CA THR A 401 14.75 12.92 12.76
C THR A 401 13.40 12.35 12.35
N LYS A 402 12.91 11.42 13.19
CA LYS A 402 11.57 10.85 13.10
C LYS A 402 10.84 11.02 14.42
N VAL A 403 9.51 11.03 14.36
CA VAL A 403 8.62 10.89 15.51
C VAL A 403 7.66 9.74 15.25
N ALA A 404 7.34 8.94 16.27
CA ALA A 404 6.31 7.90 16.19
C ALA A 404 5.52 7.91 17.50
N LYS A 405 4.20 8.10 17.41
CA LYS A 405 3.30 8.24 18.56
C LYS A 405 1.91 7.68 18.23
N LEU A 406 1.10 7.44 19.26
CA LEU A 406 -0.33 7.27 19.09
C LEU A 406 -0.95 8.59 18.62
N LEU A 407 -1.98 8.52 17.79
CA LEU A 407 -2.73 9.70 17.35
C LEU A 407 -3.29 10.47 18.55
N SER A 408 -3.77 9.75 19.57
CA SER A 408 -4.28 10.31 20.83
C SER A 408 -3.23 11.02 21.69
N GLU A 409 -1.93 10.77 21.50
CA GLU A 409 -0.88 11.54 22.18
C GLU A 409 -0.71 12.95 21.59
N TRP A 410 -1.16 13.15 20.33
CA TRP A 410 -1.20 14.44 19.67
C TRP A 410 -2.57 15.10 19.79
N ILE A 411 -3.64 14.33 19.58
CA ILE A 411 -5.01 14.81 19.54
C ILE A 411 -5.87 13.92 20.46
N PRO A 412 -5.85 14.13 21.80
CA PRO A 412 -6.56 13.28 22.75
C PRO A 412 -8.07 13.13 22.49
N ALA A 413 -8.67 14.12 21.81
CA ALA A 413 -10.09 14.12 21.45
C ALA A 413 -10.50 12.92 20.56
N THR A 414 -9.56 12.26 19.88
CA THR A 414 -9.85 11.04 19.09
C THR A 414 -10.39 9.90 19.95
N GLN A 415 -9.99 9.83 21.23
CA GLN A 415 -10.46 8.80 22.19
C GLN A 415 -11.84 9.10 22.79
N ASN A 416 -12.36 10.32 22.62
CA ASN A 416 -13.62 10.75 23.23
C ASN A 416 -14.82 10.62 22.28
N ARG A 417 -14.61 10.00 21.12
CA ARG A 417 -15.61 9.83 20.06
C ARG A 417 -16.55 8.67 20.37
N SER A 418 -17.72 8.66 19.74
CA SER A 418 -18.69 7.56 19.83
C SER A 418 -18.44 6.43 18.82
N SER A 419 -17.66 6.70 17.77
CA SER A 419 -17.35 5.73 16.72
C SER A 419 -16.05 6.08 15.99
N ASP A 420 -15.37 5.05 15.47
CA ASP A 420 -14.22 5.17 14.58
C ASP A 420 -14.62 5.66 13.17
N GLY A 421 -13.62 5.88 12.31
CA GLY A 421 -13.76 6.46 10.97
C GLY A 421 -13.18 7.87 10.85
N GLY A 422 -13.28 8.46 9.67
CA GLY A 422 -12.61 9.72 9.36
C GLY A 422 -11.18 9.47 8.85
N PHE A 423 -10.34 10.50 8.87
CA PHE A 423 -9.00 10.42 8.27
C PHE A 423 -8.03 11.39 8.94
N VAL A 424 -6.74 11.13 8.79
CA VAL A 424 -5.67 12.02 9.24
C VAL A 424 -5.12 12.79 8.04
N PHE A 425 -4.90 14.09 8.22
CA PHE A 425 -4.18 14.92 7.25
C PHE A 425 -2.98 15.58 7.90
N VAL A 426 -1.83 15.53 7.22
CA VAL A 426 -0.58 16.16 7.65
C VAL A 426 -0.17 17.19 6.62
N LEU A 427 0.00 18.43 7.06
CA LEU A 427 0.58 19.51 6.29
C LEU A 427 1.98 19.83 6.81
N SER A 428 2.95 19.91 5.92
CA SER A 428 4.33 20.27 6.25
C SER A 428 4.86 21.30 5.26
N ASP A 429 5.67 22.24 5.73
CA ASP A 429 6.33 23.24 4.90
C ASP A 429 7.49 22.66 4.07
N ILE A 430 8.03 21.51 4.47
CA ILE A 430 9.02 20.72 3.71
C ILE A 430 8.59 19.25 3.57
N PRO A 431 9.04 18.52 2.54
CA PRO A 431 8.60 17.15 2.29
C PRO A 431 8.96 16.17 3.42
N LEU A 432 8.01 15.31 3.80
CA LEU A 432 8.16 14.25 4.81
C LEU A 432 7.78 12.87 4.26
N PHE A 433 8.26 11.83 4.93
CA PHE A 433 7.73 10.47 4.80
C PHE A 433 6.82 10.16 5.99
N GLY A 434 5.86 9.27 5.81
CA GLY A 434 4.94 8.93 6.90
C GLY A 434 4.32 7.55 6.77
N ALA A 435 4.04 6.90 7.88
CA ALA A 435 3.34 5.62 7.92
C ALA A 435 2.33 5.61 9.07
N GLU A 436 1.16 5.05 8.83
CA GLU A 436 0.14 4.81 9.84
C GLU A 436 0.00 3.31 10.08
N LEU A 437 -0.24 2.95 11.33
CA LEU A 437 -0.53 1.60 11.75
C LEU A 437 -1.79 1.57 12.59
N PHE A 438 -2.62 0.57 12.33
CA PHE A 438 -3.66 0.15 13.25
C PHE A 438 -3.16 -1.02 14.05
N PHE A 439 -3.41 -1.00 15.34
CA PHE A 439 -3.12 -2.15 16.17
C PHE A 439 -4.06 -2.23 17.35
N THR A 440 -4.34 -3.46 17.76
CA THR A 440 -5.14 -3.70 18.95
C THR A 440 -4.32 -3.39 20.20
N ARG A 441 -4.98 -2.98 21.27
CA ARG A 441 -4.38 -2.68 22.59
C ARG A 441 -3.57 -3.85 23.17
N ASN A 442 -3.91 -5.07 22.76
CA ASN A 442 -3.21 -6.30 23.14
C ASN A 442 -2.13 -6.73 22.13
N MET A 443 -1.87 -5.94 21.08
CA MET A 443 -0.86 -6.17 20.04
C MET A 443 -1.06 -7.44 19.19
N GLN A 444 -2.22 -8.08 19.26
CA GLN A 444 -2.53 -9.26 18.46
C GLN A 444 -2.68 -8.95 16.98
N ILE A 445 -3.20 -7.76 16.65
CA ILE A 445 -3.29 -7.27 15.28
C ILE A 445 -2.42 -6.04 15.15
N LEU A 446 -1.60 -6.03 14.10
CA LEU A 446 -0.94 -4.86 13.56
C LEU A 446 -1.26 -4.85 12.07
N GLY A 447 -1.62 -3.71 11.51
CA GLY A 447 -1.89 -3.60 10.08
C GLY A 447 -1.46 -2.25 9.54
N ASN A 448 -0.92 -2.25 8.34
CA ASN A 448 -0.39 -1.07 7.67
C ASN A 448 -1.50 -0.26 6.99
N ILE A 449 -1.38 1.06 7.09
CA ILE A 449 -2.26 2.00 6.39
C ILE A 449 -1.36 2.90 5.55
N PRO A 450 -1.26 2.60 4.25
CA PRO A 450 -0.40 3.34 3.35
C PRO A 450 -0.81 4.82 3.27
N THR A 451 0.20 5.70 3.26
CA THR A 451 0.00 7.12 3.00
C THR A 451 -0.52 7.32 1.58
N ALA A 452 -1.66 7.98 1.47
CA ALA A 452 -2.20 8.43 0.20
C ALA A 452 -1.45 9.66 -0.32
N LYS A 453 -1.12 9.65 -1.61
CA LYS A 453 -0.46 10.76 -2.30
C LYS A 453 -1.53 11.73 -2.83
N ILE A 454 -1.64 12.90 -2.21
CA ILE A 454 -2.52 13.97 -2.70
C ILE A 454 -1.69 15.18 -3.16
N PRO A 455 -2.00 15.79 -4.33
CA PRO A 455 -1.30 16.98 -4.79
C PRO A 455 -1.45 18.14 -3.79
N PRO A 456 -0.41 18.97 -3.58
CA PRO A 456 -0.50 20.13 -2.72
C PRO A 456 -1.68 21.03 -3.08
N GLY A 457 -2.43 21.48 -2.07
CA GLY A 457 -3.61 22.35 -2.24
C GLY A 457 -4.90 21.63 -2.65
N THR A 458 -4.87 20.30 -2.87
CA THR A 458 -6.10 19.52 -3.17
C THR A 458 -7.04 19.50 -1.98
N TYR A 459 -6.49 19.34 -0.77
CA TYR A 459 -7.23 19.37 0.48
C TYR A 459 -6.89 20.65 1.25
N VAL A 460 -7.92 21.28 1.80
CA VAL A 460 -7.78 22.42 2.71
C VAL A 460 -8.47 22.02 4.02
N PRO A 461 -7.73 21.82 5.12
CA PRO A 461 -8.33 21.48 6.39
C PRO A 461 -9.27 22.60 6.87
N PRO A 462 -10.33 22.28 7.62
CA PRO A 462 -11.12 23.28 8.33
C PRO A 462 -10.21 24.06 9.29
N SER A 463 -10.41 25.37 9.42
CA SER A 463 -9.71 26.17 10.43
C SER A 463 -10.29 25.88 11.82
N SER A 464 -9.43 25.78 12.83
CA SER A 464 -9.87 25.98 14.22
C SER A 464 -10.51 27.37 14.35
N GLN A 465 -11.71 27.44 14.93
CA GLN A 465 -12.35 28.71 15.29
C GLN A 465 -11.76 29.26 16.59
#